data_AF-A0A2S9G8Y3-F1
#
_entry.id   AF-A0A2S9G8Y3-F1
#
_cell.length_a   1.000
_cell.length_b   1.000
_cell.length_c   1.000
_cell.angle_alpha   90.00
_cell.angle_beta   90.00
_cell.angle_gamma   90.00
#
_symmetry.space_group_name_H-M   'P 1'
#
loop_
_entity.id
_entity.type
_entity.pdbx_description
1 polymer ?
#
loop_
_entity_poly.entity_id
_entity_poly.type
_entity_poly.pdbx_seq_one_letter_code
_entity_poly.pdbx_strand_id
1 'polypeptide(L)'
;RAYAAKTYEELDRLSADLPGAVTRGRSGPCRPAPSTLLLAILGGFERRGRWNVPRRLTTFALWGGGVVDLRYADFTSPEVEIRS
;
A
#
# COMPACT_ATOMS: atom_id res chain seq x y z
N ARG A 1 14.07 -22.38 3.60
CA ARG A 1 15.26 -21.83 4.30
C ARG A 1 15.25 -20.30 4.42
N ALA A 2 14.32 -19.56 3.80
CA ALA A 2 14.19 -18.10 3.95
C ALA A 2 14.01 -17.62 5.41
N TYR A 3 13.26 -18.37 6.23
CA TYR A 3 13.02 -18.06 7.64
C TYR A 3 14.25 -18.14 8.57
N ALA A 4 15.40 -18.61 8.07
CA ALA A 4 16.63 -18.69 8.85
C ALA A 4 17.50 -17.41 8.79
N ALA A 5 17.21 -16.50 7.86
CA ALA A 5 17.97 -15.25 7.71
C ALA A 5 17.71 -14.32 8.89
N LYS A 6 18.78 -13.82 9.51
CA LYS A 6 18.71 -12.90 10.66
C LYS A 6 19.13 -11.49 10.31
N THR A 7 19.72 -11.30 9.12
CA THR A 7 20.17 -10.00 8.64
C THR A 7 19.64 -9.72 7.22
N TYR A 8 19.55 -8.44 6.86
CA TYR A 8 19.11 -8.01 5.53
C TYR A 8 20.05 -8.50 4.42
N GLU A 9 21.34 -8.60 4.71
CA GLU A 9 22.35 -9.08 3.75
C GLU A 9 22.20 -10.57 3.44
N GLU A 10 21.90 -11.39 4.45
CA GLU A 10 21.61 -12.82 4.27
C GLU A 10 20.33 -13.04 3.44
N LEU A 11 19.30 -12.24 3.73
CA LEU A 11 18.06 -12.26 2.94
C LEU A 11 18.31 -11.84 1.50
N ASP A 12 19.20 -10.88 1.28
CA ASP A 12 19.55 -10.39 -0.05
C ASP A 12 20.17 -11.49 -0.92
N ARG A 13 21.19 -12.17 -0.38
CA ARG A 13 21.82 -13.33 -1.05
C ARG A 13 20.83 -14.44 -1.36
N LEU A 14 19.89 -14.71 -0.45
CA LEU A 14 18.85 -15.72 -0.64
C LEU A 14 17.77 -15.31 -1.65
N SER A 15 17.65 -14.02 -1.97
CA SER A 15 16.67 -13.50 -2.95
C SER A 15 17.25 -13.29 -4.35
N ALA A 16 18.57 -13.42 -4.51
CA ALA A 16 19.29 -13.04 -5.72
C ALA A 16 18.94 -13.89 -6.96
N ASP A 17 18.48 -15.13 -6.77
CA ASP A 17 18.06 -16.04 -7.83
C ASP A 17 16.55 -16.00 -8.10
N LEU A 18 15.79 -15.23 -7.31
CA LEU A 18 14.35 -15.17 -7.43
C LEU A 18 13.93 -14.15 -8.51
N PRO A 19 13.16 -14.58 -9.54
CA PRO A 19 12.61 -13.66 -10.52
C PRO A 19 11.69 -12.66 -9.81
N GLY A 20 12.01 -11.36 -9.89
CA GLY A 20 11.26 -10.27 -9.24
C GLY A 20 12.02 -9.53 -8.13
N ALA A 21 13.17 -10.02 -7.66
CA ALA A 21 13.97 -9.33 -6.62
C ALA A 21 14.43 -7.90 -7.03
N VAL A 22 14.43 -7.61 -8.34
CA VAL A 22 14.79 -6.31 -8.93
C VAL A 22 13.71 -5.23 -8.72
N THR A 23 12.50 -5.55 -8.27
CA THR A 23 11.50 -4.51 -7.90
C THR A 23 11.81 -3.83 -6.55
N ARG A 24 13.07 -3.79 -6.11
CA ARG A 24 13.54 -2.83 -5.09
C ARG A 24 13.66 -1.40 -5.62
N GLY A 25 13.38 -1.17 -6.90
CA GLY A 25 13.36 0.17 -7.50
C GLY A 25 12.12 0.97 -7.13
N ARG A 26 12.04 1.48 -5.88
CA ARG A 26 11.32 2.72 -5.48
C ARG A 26 11.23 3.00 -3.97
N SER A 27 12.07 2.37 -3.14
CA SER A 27 12.19 2.74 -1.73
C SER A 27 12.99 4.05 -1.58
N GLY A 28 12.39 5.19 -1.97
CA GLY A 28 12.77 6.47 -1.36
C GLY A 28 12.42 6.43 0.13
N PRO A 29 12.95 7.34 0.97
CA PRO A 29 12.57 7.38 2.38
C PRO A 29 11.05 7.40 2.50
N CYS A 30 10.48 6.32 3.06
CA CYS A 30 9.05 6.20 3.30
C CYS A 30 8.64 7.32 4.26
N ARG A 31 8.16 8.43 3.70
CA ARG A 31 7.43 9.42 4.48
C ARG A 31 6.03 8.86 4.64
N PRO A 32 5.65 8.39 5.85
CA PRO A 32 4.32 7.85 6.05
C PRO A 32 3.32 8.92 5.66
N ALA A 33 2.47 8.63 4.67
CA ALA A 33 1.43 9.56 4.29
C ALA A 33 0.46 9.73 5.48
N PRO A 34 -0.07 10.95 5.69
CA PRO A 34 -1.05 11.18 6.74
C PRO A 34 -2.28 10.29 6.52
N SER A 35 -2.97 9.97 7.61
CA SER A 35 -4.26 9.27 7.52
C SER A 35 -5.22 10.01 6.61
N THR A 36 -5.93 9.29 5.75
CA THR A 36 -6.86 9.88 4.78
C THR A 36 -8.29 9.42 5.04
N LEU A 37 -9.25 10.32 4.83
CA LEU A 37 -10.69 10.04 4.84
C LEU A 37 -11.25 10.19 3.42
N LEU A 38 -11.93 9.17 2.90
CA LEU A 38 -12.76 9.26 1.71
C LEU A 38 -14.23 9.31 2.14
N LEU A 39 -14.89 10.44 1.89
CA LEU A 39 -16.24 10.72 2.36
C LEU A 39 -17.18 10.99 1.18
N ALA A 40 -18.32 10.30 1.15
CA ALA A 40 -19.45 10.59 0.27
C ALA A 40 -20.77 10.58 1.07
N ILE A 41 -21.72 11.48 0.77
CA ILE A 41 -22.99 11.61 1.51
C ILE A 41 -24.24 11.50 0.63
N LEU A 42 -24.17 11.89 -0.64
CA LEU A 42 -25.29 11.76 -1.61
C LEU A 42 -24.73 11.37 -2.99
N GLY A 43 -23.71 10.52 -3.01
CA GLY A 43 -22.94 10.22 -4.22
C GLY A 43 -21.85 9.20 -3.95
N GLY A 44 -20.73 9.29 -4.68
CA GLY A 44 -19.63 8.37 -4.42
C GLY A 44 -18.24 8.91 -4.64
N PHE A 45 -17.27 8.18 -4.11
CA PHE A 45 -15.85 8.43 -4.32
C PHE A 45 -15.25 7.33 -5.20
N GLU A 46 -14.27 7.69 -6.02
CA GLU A 46 -13.51 6.73 -6.82
C GLU A 46 -12.02 7.04 -6.68
N ARG A 47 -11.25 6.06 -6.23
CA ARG A 47 -9.79 6.07 -6.25
C ARG A 47 -9.28 4.93 -7.09
N ARG A 48 -8.73 5.24 -8.27
CA ARG A 48 -8.13 4.29 -9.20
C ARG A 48 -6.81 4.79 -9.77
N GLY A 49 -6.04 3.87 -10.34
CA GLY A 49 -4.75 4.17 -10.96
C GLY A 49 -3.61 4.30 -9.95
N ARG A 50 -2.59 5.08 -10.29
CA ARG A 50 -1.45 5.35 -9.41
C ARG A 50 -1.80 6.41 -8.39
N TRP A 51 -1.86 6.02 -7.12
CA TRP A 51 -2.03 6.91 -5.99
C TRP A 51 -1.37 6.31 -4.74
N ASN A 52 -1.00 7.18 -3.80
CA ASN A 52 -0.33 6.76 -2.56
C ASN A 52 -1.35 6.35 -1.50
N VAL A 53 -1.31 5.09 -1.08
CA VAL A 53 -2.15 4.56 0.00
C VAL A 53 -1.51 4.89 1.35
N PRO A 54 -2.19 5.64 2.23
CA PRO A 54 -1.67 5.93 3.57
C PRO A 54 -1.71 4.68 4.45
N ARG A 55 -0.96 4.70 5.56
CA ARG A 55 -1.02 3.62 6.57
C ARG A 55 -2.43 3.43 7.13
N ARG A 56 -3.23 4.50 7.20
CA ARG A 56 -4.61 4.49 7.69
C ARG A 56 -5.53 5.16 6.70
N LEU A 57 -6.48 4.41 6.17
CA LEU A 57 -7.50 4.88 5.24
C LEU A 57 -8.88 4.62 5.85
N THR A 58 -9.63 5.69 6.10
CA THR A 58 -11.04 5.58 6.48
C THR A 58 -11.89 5.93 5.27
N THR A 59 -12.90 5.13 5.00
CA THR A 59 -13.90 5.38 3.97
C THR A 59 -15.26 5.47 4.64
N PHE A 60 -16.12 6.35 4.16
CA PHE A 60 -17.50 6.45 4.62
C PHE A 60 -18.36 6.91 3.46
N ALA A 61 -19.42 6.16 3.16
CA ALA A 61 -20.41 6.51 2.18
C ALA A 61 -21.80 6.43 2.82
N LEU A 62 -22.52 7.54 2.76
CA LEU A 62 -23.93 7.65 3.12
C LEU A 62 -24.70 7.94 1.82
N TRP A 63 -25.85 7.30 1.60
CA TRP A 63 -26.71 7.44 0.40
C TRP A 63 -25.94 7.48 -0.93
N GLY A 64 -25.19 6.42 -1.18
CA GLY A 64 -24.34 6.25 -2.36
C GLY A 64 -23.32 5.15 -2.13
N GLY A 65 -22.09 5.29 -2.63
CA GLY A 65 -21.06 4.26 -2.51
C GLY A 65 -19.65 4.75 -2.81
N GLY A 66 -18.70 3.84 -2.94
CA GLY A 66 -17.35 4.23 -3.36
C GLY A 66 -16.49 3.05 -3.79
N VAL A 67 -15.50 3.33 -4.62
CA VAL A 67 -14.54 2.35 -5.12
C VAL A 67 -13.14 2.77 -4.72
N VAL A 68 -12.47 1.88 -3.99
CA VAL A 68 -11.03 1.95 -3.75
C VAL A 68 -10.37 0.84 -4.56
N ASP A 69 -9.70 1.21 -5.65
CA ASP A 69 -8.94 0.30 -6.48
C ASP A 69 -7.46 0.36 -6.09
N LEU A 70 -6.97 -0.78 -5.62
CA LEU A 70 -5.61 -0.98 -5.13
C LEU A 70 -4.67 -1.59 -6.18
N ARG A 71 -5.17 -1.98 -7.37
CA ARG A 71 -4.39 -2.75 -8.36
C ARG A 71 -3.13 -2.03 -8.86
N TYR A 72 -3.15 -0.70 -8.89
CA TYR A 72 -2.01 0.13 -9.31
C TYR A 72 -1.59 1.15 -8.23
N ALA A 73 -2.07 0.96 -7.00
CA ALA A 73 -1.81 1.89 -5.92
C ALA A 73 -0.42 1.62 -5.31
N ASP A 74 0.28 2.70 -4.96
CA ASP A 74 1.57 2.65 -4.30
C ASP A 74 1.37 2.73 -2.77
N PHE A 75 1.82 1.71 -2.04
CA PHE A 75 1.67 1.68 -0.58
C PHE A 75 2.79 2.46 0.11
N THR A 76 2.43 3.38 1.01
CA THR A 76 3.42 4.17 1.78
C THR A 76 3.91 3.47 3.04
N SER A 77 3.36 2.29 3.35
CA SER A 77 3.67 1.48 4.53
C SER A 77 3.52 -0.01 4.19
N PRO A 78 4.31 -0.91 4.80
CA PRO A 78 4.18 -2.36 4.60
C PRO A 78 2.85 -2.92 5.13
N GLU A 79 2.20 -2.21 6.06
CA GLU A 79 0.91 -2.57 6.63
C GLU A 79 -0.04 -1.39 6.47
N VAL A 80 -1.26 -1.66 5.97
CA VAL A 80 -2.30 -0.64 5.79
C VAL A 80 -3.59 -1.11 6.45
N GLU A 81 -4.16 -0.23 7.26
CA GLU A 81 -5.47 -0.39 7.87
C GLU A 81 -6.52 0.37 7.06
N ILE A 82 -7.52 -0.36 6.55
CA ILE A 82 -8.66 0.20 5.83
C ILE A 82 -9.92 0.01 6.67
N ARG A 83 -10.59 1.12 7.00
CA ARG A 83 -11.89 1.14 7.67
C ARG A 83 -12.95 1.66 6.71
N SER A 84 -14.16 1.11 6.79
CA SER A 84 -15.32 1.47 5.97
C SER A 84 -16.55 1.71 6.81
#